data_AF-A0A5P8FN72-F1
#
_entry.id   AF-A0A5P8FN72-F1
#
_cell.length_a   1.000
_cell.length_b   1.000
_cell.length_c   1.000
_cell.angle_alpha   90.00
_cell.angle_beta   90.00
_cell.angle_gamma   90.00
#
_symmetry.space_group_name_H-M   'P 1'
#
loop_
_entity.id
_entity.type
_entity.pdbx_description
1 polymer ?
#
loop_
_entity_poly.entity_id
_entity_poly.type
_entity_poly.pdbx_seq_one_letter_code
_entity_poly.pdbx_strand_id
1 'polypeptide(L)'
;MTNLPAGRRSLEATEQQWQVVVEALIQVSTAWREVSPESQGPVNELLQDARSNVAYWRARSKGLDEREASCMLPQGPPTPRYIDYNGIREENASR
;
A
#
# COMPACT_ATOMS: atom_id res chain seq x y z
N MET A 1 -3.42 -29.67 0.62
CA MET A 1 -3.54 -28.39 -0.11
C MET A 1 -4.81 -27.70 0.36
N THR A 2 -4.70 -26.75 1.27
CA THR A 2 -5.86 -25.99 1.78
C THR A 2 -6.24 -24.94 0.74
N ASN A 3 -7.36 -25.15 0.05
CA ASN A 3 -7.90 -24.16 -0.89
C ASN A 3 -8.44 -22.96 -0.10
N LEU A 4 -7.67 -21.89 -0.05
CA LEU A 4 -8.15 -20.60 0.44
C LEU A 4 -9.26 -20.08 -0.48
N PRO A 5 -10.38 -19.54 0.06
CA PRO A 5 -11.44 -18.96 -0.75
C PRO A 5 -10.88 -17.86 -1.66
N ALA A 6 -11.42 -17.72 -2.88
CA ALA A 6 -10.89 -16.84 -3.92
C ALA A 6 -10.65 -15.39 -3.45
N GLY A 7 -11.49 -14.88 -2.55
CA GLY A 7 -11.29 -13.58 -1.90
C GLY A 7 -9.99 -13.48 -1.12
N ARG A 8 -9.61 -14.50 -0.33
CA ARG A 8 -8.35 -14.49 0.43
C ARG A 8 -7.11 -14.55 -0.48
N ARG A 9 -7.14 -15.32 -1.56
CA ARG A 9 -6.04 -15.35 -2.54
C ARG A 9 -5.80 -13.99 -3.18
N SER A 10 -6.87 -13.24 -3.46
CA SER A 10 -6.76 -11.88 -3.97
C SER A 10 -6.11 -10.94 -2.94
N LEU A 11 -6.41 -11.10 -1.65
CA LEU A 11 -5.84 -10.26 -0.58
C LEU A 11 -4.35 -10.56 -0.37
N GLU A 12 -3.95 -11.84 -0.41
CA GLU A 12 -2.54 -12.25 -0.34
C GLU A 12 -1.73 -11.73 -1.53
N ALA A 13 -2.30 -11.76 -2.74
CA ALA A 13 -1.67 -11.18 -3.92
C ALA A 13 -1.48 -9.66 -3.78
N THR A 14 -2.50 -8.95 -3.28
CA THR A 14 -2.39 -7.51 -3.01
C THR A 14 -1.35 -7.21 -1.94
N GLU A 15 -1.27 -7.99 -0.85
CA GLU A 15 -0.21 -7.87 0.16
C GLU A 15 1.18 -8.00 -0.49
N GLN A 16 1.38 -9.01 -1.34
CA GLN A 16 2.65 -9.23 -2.03
C GLN A 16 3.02 -8.07 -2.96
N GLN A 17 2.05 -7.51 -3.69
CA GLN A 17 2.29 -6.33 -4.52
C GLN A 17 2.74 -5.12 -3.69
N TRP A 18 2.12 -4.87 -2.54
CA TRP A 18 2.56 -3.80 -1.64
C TRP A 18 3.94 -4.06 -1.03
N GLN A 19 4.30 -5.33 -0.78
CA GLN A 19 5.65 -5.68 -0.34
C GLN A 19 6.71 -5.32 -1.40
N VAL A 20 6.41 -5.56 -2.69
CA VAL A 20 7.28 -5.12 -3.80
C VAL A 20 7.40 -3.59 -3.84
N VAL A 21 6.31 -2.86 -3.61
CA VAL A 21 6.33 -1.39 -3.54
C VAL A 21 7.22 -0.90 -2.38
N VAL A 22 7.14 -1.53 -1.21
CA VAL A 22 8.01 -1.21 -0.06
C VAL A 22 9.49 -1.40 -0.42
N GLU A 23 9.83 -2.50 -1.07
CA GLU A 23 11.21 -2.79 -1.48
C GLU A 23 11.73 -1.76 -2.49
N ALA A 24 10.90 -1.37 -3.47
CA ALA A 24 11.24 -0.30 -4.41
C ALA A 24 11.42 1.05 -3.71
N LEU A 25 10.54 1.43 -2.79
CA LEU A 25 10.62 2.69 -2.05
C LEU A 25 11.81 2.74 -1.09
N ILE A 26 12.27 1.61 -0.57
CA ILE A 26 13.54 1.54 0.19
C ILE A 26 14.70 1.92 -0.72
N GLN A 27 14.79 1.35 -1.93
CA GLN A 27 15.85 1.68 -2.89
C GLN A 27 15.79 3.15 -3.30
N VAL A 28 14.59 3.68 -3.57
CA VAL A 28 14.38 5.11 -3.87
C VAL A 28 14.81 5.98 -2.70
N SER A 29 14.39 5.67 -1.46
CA SER A 29 14.77 6.45 -0.27
C SER A 29 16.28 6.48 -0.05
N THR A 30 16.95 5.34 -0.26
CA THR A 30 18.42 5.27 -0.19
C THR A 30 19.06 6.15 -1.28
N ALA A 31 18.67 6.00 -2.55
CA ALA A 31 19.22 6.80 -3.63
C ALA A 31 18.93 8.30 -3.47
N TRP A 32 17.74 8.66 -2.98
CA TRP A 32 17.32 10.05 -2.78
C TRP A 32 18.12 10.74 -1.68
N ARG A 33 18.42 10.02 -0.59
CA ARG A 33 19.25 10.56 0.50
C ARG A 33 20.63 11.02 0.01
N GLU A 34 21.20 10.32 -0.98
CA GLU A 34 22.50 10.69 -1.55
C GLU A 34 22.44 11.96 -2.41
N VAL A 35 21.29 12.24 -3.02
CA VAL A 35 21.13 13.36 -3.98
C VAL A 35 20.55 14.61 -3.34
N SER A 36 19.58 14.46 -2.43
CA SER A 36 18.90 15.58 -1.76
C SER A 36 18.36 15.14 -0.40
N PRO A 37 19.22 15.06 0.63
CA PRO A 37 18.81 14.64 1.97
C PRO A 37 17.77 15.60 2.59
N GLU A 38 17.82 16.88 2.25
CA GLU A 38 16.87 17.90 2.72
C GLU A 38 15.44 17.70 2.21
N SER A 39 15.27 16.98 1.10
CA SER A 39 13.95 16.64 0.53
C SER A 39 13.54 15.19 0.79
N GLN A 40 14.15 14.49 1.76
CA GLN A 40 13.85 13.09 2.04
C GLN A 40 12.44 12.88 2.66
N GLY A 41 11.84 13.93 3.24
CA GLY A 41 10.54 13.88 3.91
C GLY A 41 9.44 13.15 3.11
N PRO A 42 9.08 13.65 1.90
CA PRO A 42 8.06 13.01 1.07
C PRO A 42 8.33 11.55 0.71
N VAL A 43 9.59 11.16 0.47
CA VAL A 43 9.92 9.76 0.16
C VAL A 43 9.73 8.86 1.39
N ASN A 44 10.05 9.36 2.58
CA ASN A 44 9.82 8.65 3.84
C ASN A 44 8.32 8.50 4.14
N GLU A 45 7.50 9.52 3.82
CA GLU A 45 6.04 9.45 3.94
C GLU A 45 5.47 8.34 3.03
N LEU A 46 5.86 8.31 1.75
CA LEU A 46 5.44 7.24 0.83
C LEU A 46 5.87 5.84 1.30
N LEU A 47 7.10 5.70 1.83
CA LEU A 47 7.57 4.43 2.37
C LEU A 47 6.75 4.00 3.60
N GLN A 48 6.38 4.96 4.46
CA GLN A 48 5.54 4.69 5.62
C GLN A 48 4.13 4.26 5.19
N ASP A 49 3.55 4.92 4.19
CA ASP A 49 2.24 4.56 3.64
C ASP A 49 2.23 3.16 3.01
N ALA A 50 3.27 2.81 2.26
CA ALA A 50 3.40 1.47 1.67
C ALA A 50 3.51 0.39 2.76
N ARG A 51 4.24 0.64 3.85
CA ARG A 51 4.33 -0.27 5.00
C ARG A 51 2.99 -0.43 5.71
N SER A 52 2.25 0.66 5.89
CA SER A 52 0.88 0.62 6.43
C SER A 52 -0.05 -0.21 5.55
N ASN A 53 0.05 -0.08 4.23
CA ASN A 53 -0.72 -0.91 3.30
C ASN A 53 -0.37 -2.40 3.41
N VAL A 54 0.92 -2.77 3.50
CA VAL A 54 1.31 -4.17 3.76
C VAL A 54 0.66 -4.69 5.04
N ALA A 55 0.71 -3.92 6.14
CA ALA A 55 0.10 -4.32 7.40
C ALA A 55 -1.43 -4.50 7.27
N TYR A 56 -2.11 -3.59 6.58
CA TYR A 56 -3.54 -3.65 6.32
C TYR A 56 -3.92 -4.90 5.53
N TRP A 57 -3.29 -5.13 4.38
CA TRP A 57 -3.62 -6.27 3.52
C TRP A 57 -3.25 -7.60 4.15
N ARG A 58 -2.19 -7.64 4.97
CA ARG A 58 -1.84 -8.79 5.81
C ARG A 58 -2.90 -9.09 6.87
N ALA A 59 -3.50 -8.07 7.49
CA ALA A 59 -4.59 -8.26 8.42
C ALA A 59 -5.84 -8.80 7.70
N ARG A 60 -6.17 -8.22 6.55
CA ARG A 60 -7.30 -8.68 5.69
C ARG A 60 -7.09 -10.12 5.19
N SER A 61 -5.88 -10.50 4.77
CA SER A 61 -5.58 -11.86 4.30
C SER A 61 -5.75 -12.92 5.41
N LYS A 62 -5.49 -12.53 6.67
CA LYS A 62 -5.75 -13.34 7.86
C LYS A 62 -7.23 -13.41 8.27
N GLY A 63 -8.10 -12.67 7.59
CA GLY A 63 -9.55 -12.74 7.77
C GLY A 63 -10.15 -11.67 8.67
N LEU A 64 -9.38 -10.65 9.06
CA LEU A 64 -9.94 -9.47 9.72
C LEU A 64 -10.82 -8.70 8.73
N ASP A 65 -11.87 -8.08 9.26
CA ASP A 65 -12.67 -7.17 8.47
C ASP A 65 -11.94 -5.83 8.23
N GLU A 66 -12.56 -4.95 7.45
CA GLU A 66 -12.00 -3.65 7.11
C GLU A 66 -11.71 -2.76 8.31
N ARG A 67 -12.64 -2.74 9.27
CA ARG A 67 -12.56 -1.88 10.44
C ARG A 67 -11.49 -2.39 11.39
N GLU A 68 -11.48 -3.69 11.64
CA GLU A 68 -10.46 -4.35 12.47
C GLU A 68 -9.05 -4.13 11.88
N ALA A 69 -8.88 -4.37 10.58
CA ALA A 69 -7.60 -4.17 9.90
C ALA A 69 -7.14 -2.70 9.96
N SER A 70 -8.07 -1.74 9.82
CA SER A 70 -7.76 -0.30 9.90
C SER A 70 -7.37 0.13 11.32
N CYS A 71 -8.00 -0.42 12.35
CA CYS A 71 -7.67 -0.14 13.75
C CYS A 71 -6.29 -0.66 14.18
N MET A 72 -5.71 -1.62 13.44
CA MET A 72 -4.36 -2.14 13.71
C MET A 72 -3.24 -1.28 13.11
N LEU A 73 -3.55 -0.35 12.22
CA LEU A 73 -2.54 0.52 11.64
C LEU A 73 -2.04 1.51 12.69
N PRO A 74 -0.73 1.79 12.75
CA PRO A 74 -0.23 2.90 13.55
C PRO A 74 -1.01 4.15 13.14
N GLN A 75 -1.48 4.95 14.10
CA GLN A 75 -2.19 6.20 13.81
C GLN A 75 -1.20 7.21 13.22
N GLY A 76 -0.91 7.04 11.93
CA GLY A 76 -0.28 8.04 11.08
C GLY A 76 -1.33 9.02 10.55
N PRO A 77 -0.90 10.05 9.80
CA PRO A 77 -1.83 10.90 9.08
C PRO A 77 -2.80 10.05 8.26
N PRO A 78 -4.05 10.51 8.07
CA PRO A 78 -5.09 9.72 7.43
C PRO A 78 -4.56 9.16 6.12
N THR A 79 -4.71 7.85 5.94
CA THR A 79 -4.39 7.17 4.68
C THR A 79 -4.95 8.01 3.55
N PRO A 80 -4.13 8.46 2.58
CA PRO A 80 -4.65 9.15 1.43
C PRO A 80 -5.77 8.29 0.85
N ARG A 81 -6.95 8.87 0.64
CA ARG A 81 -8.02 8.19 -0.09
C ARG A 81 -7.48 7.98 -1.50
N TYR A 82 -6.83 6.85 -1.74
CA TYR A 82 -6.27 6.54 -3.05
C TYR A 82 -7.41 6.61 -4.06
N ILE A 83 -7.10 7.29 -5.15
CA ILE A 83 -7.96 7.61 -6.28
C ILE A 83 -8.81 6.39 -6.63
N ASP A 84 -10.13 6.59 -6.69
CA ASP A 84 -11.04 5.64 -7.29
C ASP A 84 -10.57 5.40 -8.74
N TYR A 85 -9.90 4.27 -8.99
CA TYR A 85 -9.40 3.91 -10.33
C TYR A 85 -10.54 3.80 -11.35
N ASN A 86 -11.81 3.79 -10.93
CA ASN A 86 -12.94 3.94 -11.85
C ASN A 86 -12.95 5.31 -12.55
N GLY A 87 -12.46 6.37 -11.90
CA GLY A 87 -12.40 7.72 -12.49
C GLY A 87 -11.36 7.88 -13.60
N ILE A 88 -10.24 7.14 -13.54
CA ILE A 88 -9.16 7.23 -14.55
C ILE A 88 -9.55 6.47 -15.84
N ARG A 89 -10.44 5.48 -15.75
CA ARG A 89 -10.88 4.70 -16.91
C ARG A 89 -11.89 5.45 -17.79
N GLU A 90 -12.73 6.32 -17.20
CA GLU A 90 -13.76 7.05 -17.94
C GLU A 90 -13.18 8.22 -18.76
N GLU A 91 -12.11 8.86 -18.30
CA GLU A 91 -11.52 10.02 -19.00
C GLU A 91 -10.73 9.61 -20.26
N ASN A 92 -10.17 8.39 -20.30
CA ASN A 92 -9.46 7.85 -21.47
C ASN A 92 -10.38 7.13 -22.49
N ALA A 93 -11.64 6.85 -22.13
CA ALA A 93 -12.61 6.25 -23.04
C ALA A 93 -13.38 7.29 -23.89
N SER A 94 -13.22 8.58 -23.59
CA SER A 94 -13.93 9.70 -24.25
C SER A 94 -13.02 10.64 -25.04
N ARG A 95 -11.80 10.22 -25.38
CA ARG A 95 -10.86 10.95 -26.25
C ARG A 95 -10.62 10.23 -27.56
#